data_AF-A0A1Y6C865-F1
#
_entry.id   AF-A0A1Y6C865-F1
#
_cell.length_a   1.000
_cell.length_b   1.000
_cell.length_c   1.000
_cell.angle_alpha   90.00
_cell.angle_beta   90.00
_cell.angle_gamma   90.00
#
_symmetry.space_group_name_H-M   'P 1'
#
loop_
_entity.id
_entity.type
_entity.pdbx_description
1 polymer ?
#
loop_
_entity_poly.entity_id
_entity_poly.type
_entity_poly.pdbx_seq_one_letter_code
_entity_poly.pdbx_strand_id
1 'polypeptide(L)'
;MKLQRLFASINGQFEALVNSVENHQAVAESAIKDLRVQTARINAQLKQSQHRLELLLEREHKISQQRELWKDRAKRSAEESREQALRCLSAMKNCEGELLSVEEQRERSQRLVSELQSHLNEAEKKLLDLQSRKDSLSARSARNQVVKAFSQETALTENTDAVFMRWEEKVIADEYVVPAENLSTDRALDTSFKAQEDRACLEAELDELLGSANKAEQGVAS
;
A
#
# COMPACT_ATOMS: atom_id res chain seq x y z
N MET A 1 13.83 -10.68 16.39
CA MET A 1 14.41 -11.87 15.73
C MET A 1 13.42 -12.82 15.03
N LYS A 2 12.30 -13.28 15.63
CA LYS A 2 11.41 -14.27 14.95
C LYS A 2 10.75 -13.74 13.65
N LEU A 3 10.29 -12.48 13.64
CA LEU A 3 9.69 -11.83 12.46
C LEU A 3 10.65 -11.75 11.26
N GLN A 4 11.91 -11.34 11.46
CA GLN A 4 12.90 -11.28 10.37
C GLN A 4 13.18 -12.64 9.72
N ARG A 5 13.15 -13.74 10.50
CA ARG A 5 13.27 -15.10 9.94
C ARG A 5 12.05 -15.50 9.10
N LEU A 6 10.85 -15.06 9.48
CA LEU A 6 9.65 -15.26 8.65
C LEU A 6 9.72 -14.44 7.35
N PHE A 7 10.12 -13.16 7.41
CA PHE A 7 10.30 -12.35 6.20
C PHE A 7 11.39 -12.92 5.26
N ALA A 8 12.52 -13.38 5.80
CA ALA A 8 13.55 -14.05 5.01
C ALA A 8 13.05 -15.37 4.38
N SER A 9 12.23 -16.15 5.10
CA SER A 9 11.63 -17.38 4.57
C SER A 9 10.61 -17.13 3.46
N ILE A 10 9.84 -16.04 3.54
CA ILE A 10 8.90 -15.65 2.47
C ILE A 10 9.67 -15.20 1.23
N ASN A 11 10.76 -14.46 1.40
CA ASN A 11 11.60 -14.01 0.28
C ASN A 11 12.30 -15.19 -0.41
N GLY A 12 12.89 -16.12 0.36
CA GLY A 12 13.56 -17.31 -0.19
C GLY A 12 12.61 -18.35 -0.82
N GLN A 13 11.34 -18.39 -0.42
CA GLN A 13 10.31 -19.19 -1.10
C GLN A 13 9.88 -18.60 -2.44
N PHE A 14 10.08 -17.29 -2.65
CA PHE A 14 9.73 -16.61 -3.90
C PHE A 14 10.73 -16.94 -5.03
N GLU A 15 12.00 -17.11 -4.70
CA GLU A 15 13.07 -17.46 -5.66
C GLU A 15 13.04 -18.95 -6.08
N ALA A 16 12.46 -19.83 -5.26
CA ALA A 16 12.49 -21.29 -5.46
C ALA A 16 11.31 -21.88 -6.26
N LEU A 17 10.29 -21.08 -6.62
CA LEU A 17 9.01 -21.55 -7.17
C LEU A 17 8.71 -20.99 -8.57
N VAL A 18 9.66 -21.10 -9.50
CA VAL A 18 9.67 -20.38 -10.80
C VAL A 18 8.95 -21.11 -11.97
N ASN A 19 8.51 -22.37 -11.81
CA ASN A 19 8.16 -23.25 -12.95
C ASN A 19 6.66 -23.50 -13.20
N SER A 20 5.72 -22.63 -12.81
CA SER A 20 4.31 -22.76 -13.28
C SER A 20 3.48 -21.47 -13.14
N VAL A 21 3.09 -20.89 -14.29
CA VAL A 21 2.22 -19.70 -14.39
C VAL A 21 0.87 -19.88 -13.68
N GLU A 22 0.31 -21.09 -13.72
CA GLU A 22 -0.94 -21.43 -13.04
C GLU A 22 -0.80 -21.43 -11.51
N ASN A 23 0.39 -21.77 -11.01
CA ASN A 23 0.70 -21.78 -9.58
C ASN A 23 1.09 -20.39 -9.04
N HIS A 24 1.67 -19.51 -9.87
CA HIS A 24 2.11 -18.17 -9.45
C HIS A 24 0.97 -17.27 -8.94
N GLN A 25 -0.21 -17.28 -9.60
CA GLN A 25 -1.36 -16.53 -9.10
C GLN A 25 -1.87 -17.12 -7.77
N ALA A 26 -1.92 -18.45 -7.64
CA ALA A 26 -2.33 -19.12 -6.41
C ALA A 26 -1.37 -18.82 -5.23
N VAL A 27 -0.06 -18.79 -5.48
CA VAL A 27 0.96 -18.41 -4.48
C VAL A 27 0.81 -16.94 -4.06
N ALA A 28 0.60 -16.01 -5.00
CA ALA A 28 0.35 -14.61 -4.69
C ALA A 28 -0.94 -14.41 -3.88
N GLU A 29 -2.02 -15.13 -4.24
CA GLU A 29 -3.27 -15.12 -3.49
C GLU A 29 -3.13 -15.71 -2.09
N SER A 30 -2.36 -16.80 -1.92
CA SER A 30 -2.05 -17.37 -0.60
C SER A 30 -1.25 -16.38 0.25
N ALA A 31 -0.20 -15.75 -0.31
CA ALA A 31 0.60 -14.77 0.42
C ALA A 31 -0.22 -13.55 0.86
N ILE A 32 -1.12 -13.04 0.00
CA ILE A 32 -2.05 -11.96 0.35
C ILE A 32 -3.04 -12.41 1.44
N LYS A 33 -3.55 -13.64 1.36
CA LYS A 33 -4.46 -14.23 2.36
C LYS A 33 -3.78 -14.39 3.72
N ASP A 34 -2.56 -14.90 3.75
CA ASP A 34 -1.79 -15.06 4.98
C ASP A 34 -1.44 -13.71 5.60
N LEU A 35 -1.01 -12.73 4.80
CA LEU A 35 -0.75 -11.37 5.27
C LEU A 35 -2.02 -10.71 5.81
N ARG A 36 -3.19 -10.89 5.16
CA ARG A 36 -4.50 -10.45 5.69
C ARG A 36 -4.79 -11.05 7.06
N VAL A 37 -4.56 -12.36 7.25
CA VAL A 37 -4.76 -13.04 8.54
C VAL A 37 -3.82 -12.49 9.63
N GLN A 38 -2.54 -12.25 9.33
CA GLN A 38 -1.63 -11.64 10.32
C GLN A 38 -1.99 -10.18 10.61
N THR A 39 -2.37 -9.40 9.60
CA THR A 39 -2.82 -7.99 9.76
C THR A 39 -4.04 -7.92 10.67
N ALA A 40 -5.03 -8.79 10.46
CA ALA A 40 -6.22 -8.90 11.32
C ALA A 40 -5.88 -9.28 12.78
N ARG A 41 -4.89 -10.18 12.99
CA ARG A 41 -4.39 -10.54 14.32
C ARG A 41 -3.70 -9.37 15.02
N ILE A 42 -2.86 -8.61 14.30
CA ILE A 42 -2.22 -7.40 14.84
C ILE A 42 -3.28 -6.37 15.24
N ASN A 43 -4.27 -6.11 14.39
CA ASN A 43 -5.38 -5.19 14.67
C ASN A 43 -6.19 -5.62 15.92
N ALA A 44 -6.50 -6.92 16.06
CA ALA A 44 -7.18 -7.44 17.24
C ALA A 44 -6.35 -7.25 18.53
N GLN A 45 -5.04 -7.53 18.48
CA GLN A 45 -4.13 -7.32 19.61
C GLN A 45 -3.94 -5.83 19.95
N LEU A 46 -3.94 -4.96 18.93
CA LEU A 46 -3.90 -3.51 19.10
C LEU A 46 -5.13 -3.03 19.88
N LYS A 47 -6.34 -3.39 19.43
CA LYS A 47 -7.60 -3.02 20.11
C LYS A 47 -7.65 -3.52 21.56
N GLN A 48 -7.21 -4.76 21.80
CA GLN A 48 -7.11 -5.31 23.16
C GLN A 48 -6.12 -4.51 24.04
N SER A 49 -4.98 -4.09 23.47
CA SER A 49 -3.94 -3.33 24.17
C SER A 49 -4.35 -1.87 24.42
N GLN A 50 -5.11 -1.26 23.50
CA GLN A 50 -5.73 0.05 23.67
C GLN A 50 -6.76 0.03 24.79
N HIS A 51 -7.67 -0.96 24.79
CA HIS A 51 -8.65 -1.09 25.87
C HIS A 51 -8.01 -1.32 27.24
N ARG A 52 -6.93 -2.13 27.30
CA ARG A 52 -6.16 -2.31 28.54
C ARG A 52 -5.52 -0.99 29.02
N LEU A 53 -5.02 -0.17 28.09
CA LEU A 53 -4.44 1.14 28.39
C LEU A 53 -5.50 2.12 28.93
N GLU A 54 -6.70 2.13 28.37
CA GLU A 54 -7.86 2.91 28.88
C GLU A 54 -8.20 2.53 30.32
N LEU A 55 -8.28 1.23 30.63
CA LEU A 55 -8.55 0.73 31.99
C LEU A 55 -7.43 1.11 32.98
N LEU A 56 -6.16 1.14 32.52
CA LEU A 56 -5.04 1.59 33.35
C LEU A 56 -5.10 3.10 33.63
N LEU A 57 -5.45 3.92 32.64
CA LEU A 57 -5.67 5.37 32.80
C LEU A 57 -6.85 5.66 33.76
N GLU A 58 -7.95 4.93 33.64
CA GLU A 58 -9.09 5.08 34.55
C GLU A 58 -8.73 4.67 36.00
N ARG A 59 -7.94 3.61 36.16
CA ARG A 59 -7.43 3.17 37.47
C ARG A 59 -6.45 4.18 38.07
N GLU A 60 -5.50 4.70 37.29
CA GLU A 60 -4.56 5.77 37.66
C GLU A 60 -5.33 6.99 38.19
N HIS A 61 -6.37 7.43 37.45
CA HIS A 61 -7.22 8.54 37.86
C HIS A 61 -7.94 8.28 39.20
N LYS A 62 -8.54 7.09 39.38
CA LYS A 62 -9.23 6.71 40.63
C LYS A 62 -8.28 6.67 41.83
N ILE A 63 -7.08 6.11 41.69
CA ILE A 63 -6.10 6.07 42.79
C ILE A 63 -5.57 7.48 43.10
N SER A 64 -5.36 8.32 42.07
CA SER A 64 -4.97 9.72 42.25
C SER A 64 -6.00 10.53 43.04
N GLN A 65 -7.30 10.37 42.72
CA GLN A 65 -8.38 10.96 43.53
C GLN A 65 -8.35 10.46 44.99
N GLN A 66 -8.17 9.15 45.21
CA GLN A 66 -8.08 8.58 46.57
C GLN A 66 -6.87 9.11 47.35
N ARG A 67 -5.72 9.28 46.70
CA ARG A 67 -4.51 9.86 47.30
C ARG A 67 -4.78 11.28 47.82
N GLU A 68 -5.39 12.14 47.00
CA GLU A 68 -5.71 13.52 47.41
C GLU A 68 -6.77 13.56 48.52
N LEU A 69 -7.77 12.66 48.49
CA LEU A 69 -8.73 12.50 49.60
C LEU A 69 -8.03 12.09 50.92
N TRP A 70 -7.07 11.17 50.89
CA TRP A 70 -6.31 10.77 52.08
C TRP A 70 -5.38 11.87 52.60
N LYS A 71 -4.76 12.62 51.69
CA LYS A 71 -3.94 13.80 51.98
C LYS A 71 -4.75 14.89 52.68
N ASP A 72 -5.96 15.19 52.21
CA ASP A 72 -6.83 16.19 52.84
C ASP A 72 -7.43 15.71 54.17
N ARG A 73 -7.76 14.41 54.29
CA ARG A 73 -8.12 13.80 55.58
C ARG A 73 -6.96 13.90 56.58
N ALA A 74 -5.73 13.59 56.16
CA ALA A 74 -4.55 13.68 57.01
C ALA A 74 -4.32 15.09 57.56
N LYS A 75 -4.54 16.13 56.75
CA LYS A 75 -4.48 17.54 57.19
C LYS A 75 -5.53 17.83 58.28
N ARG A 76 -6.80 17.51 58.02
CA ARG A 76 -7.91 17.80 58.96
C ARG A 76 -7.75 17.04 60.28
N SER A 77 -7.47 15.73 60.21
CA SER A 77 -7.26 14.92 61.40
C SER A 77 -6.02 15.31 62.22
N ALA A 78 -5.08 16.10 61.68
CA ALA A 78 -3.92 16.57 62.45
C ALA A 78 -4.30 17.58 63.55
N GLU A 79 -5.44 18.26 63.42
CA GLU A 79 -5.97 19.19 64.41
C GLU A 79 -6.64 18.46 65.60
N GLU A 80 -7.23 17.29 65.34
CA GLU A 80 -7.99 16.50 66.33
C GLU A 80 -7.17 15.35 66.95
N SER A 81 -6.43 14.59 66.13
CA SER A 81 -5.71 13.38 66.57
C SER A 81 -4.52 13.03 65.68
N ARG A 82 -3.32 13.18 66.24
CA ARG A 82 -2.05 12.81 65.59
C ARG A 82 -2.04 11.36 65.10
N GLU A 83 -2.68 10.42 65.81
CA GLU A 83 -2.71 9.02 65.40
C GLU A 83 -3.58 8.81 64.15
N GLN A 84 -4.74 9.46 64.08
CA GLN A 84 -5.61 9.40 62.90
C GLN A 84 -4.95 10.04 61.67
N ALA A 85 -4.24 11.16 61.85
CA ALA A 85 -3.45 11.79 60.79
C ALA A 85 -2.36 10.83 60.25
N LEU A 86 -1.63 10.13 61.12
CA LEU A 86 -0.64 9.12 60.72
C LEU A 86 -1.25 7.94 59.96
N ARG A 87 -2.44 7.46 60.36
CA ARG A 87 -3.18 6.42 59.62
C ARG A 87 -3.58 6.89 58.22
N CYS A 88 -4.04 8.15 58.07
CA CYS A 88 -4.36 8.73 56.77
C CYS A 88 -3.12 8.91 55.88
N LEU A 89 -1.97 9.32 56.45
CA LEU A 89 -0.70 9.39 55.72
C LEU A 89 -0.21 8.01 55.24
N SER A 90 -0.40 6.96 56.05
CA SER A 90 -0.12 5.58 55.65
C SER A 90 -0.98 5.15 54.45
N ALA A 91 -2.29 5.42 54.49
CA ALA A 91 -3.19 5.16 53.37
C ALA A 91 -2.79 5.93 52.10
N MET A 92 -2.43 7.22 52.23
CA MET A 92 -1.91 8.03 51.12
C MET A 92 -0.63 7.42 50.52
N LYS A 93 0.30 6.94 51.37
CA LYS A 93 1.54 6.29 50.92
C LYS A 93 1.30 4.98 50.18
N ASN A 94 0.29 4.20 50.58
CA ASN A 94 -0.13 3.02 49.83
C ASN A 94 -0.67 3.39 48.44
N CYS A 95 -1.51 4.43 48.34
CA CYS A 95 -1.96 4.95 47.05
C CYS A 95 -0.80 5.45 46.16
N GLU A 96 0.23 6.08 46.74
CA GLU A 96 1.44 6.48 46.00
C GLU A 96 2.23 5.26 45.47
N GLY A 97 2.35 4.19 46.24
CA GLY A 97 2.97 2.94 45.78
C GLY A 97 2.16 2.24 44.67
N GLU A 98 0.82 2.25 44.77
CA GLU A 98 -0.04 1.72 43.71
C GLU A 98 0.02 2.57 42.42
N LEU A 99 0.09 3.90 42.53
CA LEU A 99 0.24 4.79 41.37
C LEU A 99 1.51 4.45 40.58
N LEU A 100 2.66 4.35 41.23
CA LEU A 100 3.93 3.97 40.58
C LEU A 100 3.81 2.63 39.83
N SER A 101 3.15 1.63 40.44
CA SER A 101 2.93 0.33 39.81
C SER A 101 1.99 0.39 38.60
N VAL A 102 0.96 1.25 38.63
CA VAL A 102 0.03 1.46 37.52
C VAL A 102 0.68 2.30 36.41
N GLU A 103 1.47 3.32 36.74
CA GLU A 103 2.25 4.16 35.83
C GLU A 103 3.24 3.29 35.01
N GLU A 104 4.00 2.42 35.66
CA GLU A 104 4.89 1.46 34.97
C GLU A 104 4.13 0.54 34.01
N GLN A 105 2.98 0.01 34.42
CA GLN A 105 2.15 -0.87 33.58
C GLN A 105 1.56 -0.10 32.39
N ARG A 106 1.13 1.13 32.62
CA ARG A 106 0.59 2.05 31.60
C ARG A 106 1.66 2.39 30.57
N GLU A 107 2.86 2.76 30.98
CA GLU A 107 3.97 3.00 30.05
C GLU A 107 4.30 1.80 29.18
N ARG A 108 4.40 0.60 29.77
CA ARG A 108 4.64 -0.64 29.02
C ARG A 108 3.51 -0.91 28.01
N SER A 109 2.26 -0.67 28.39
CA SER A 109 1.09 -0.81 27.50
C SER A 109 1.08 0.24 26.39
N GLN A 110 1.47 1.49 26.68
CA GLN A 110 1.57 2.59 25.72
C GLN A 110 2.64 2.32 24.64
N ARG A 111 3.81 1.80 25.05
CA ARG A 111 4.87 1.39 24.12
C ARG A 111 4.40 0.26 23.21
N LEU A 112 3.76 -0.78 23.77
CA LEU A 112 3.19 -1.88 23.00
C LEU A 112 2.10 -1.42 22.00
N VAL A 113 1.22 -0.50 22.39
CA VAL A 113 0.22 0.10 21.48
C VAL A 113 0.89 0.81 20.30
N SER A 114 1.95 1.59 20.56
CA SER A 114 2.73 2.28 19.51
C SER A 114 3.44 1.30 18.55
N GLU A 115 4.06 0.25 19.10
CA GLU A 115 4.71 -0.80 18.30
C GLU A 115 3.69 -1.55 17.41
N LEU A 116 2.53 -1.93 17.97
CA LEU A 116 1.47 -2.60 17.22
C LEU A 116 0.85 -1.70 16.15
N GLN A 117 0.73 -0.38 16.38
CA GLN A 117 0.30 0.59 15.36
C GLN A 117 1.31 0.67 14.22
N SER A 118 2.62 0.76 14.51
CA SER A 118 3.66 0.77 13.47
C SER A 118 3.62 -0.51 12.62
N HIS A 119 3.52 -1.67 13.28
CA HIS A 119 3.45 -2.96 12.58
C HIS A 119 2.16 -3.15 11.78
N LEU A 120 1.02 -2.59 12.23
CA LEU A 120 -0.23 -2.60 11.47
C LEU A 120 -0.08 -1.80 10.18
N ASN A 121 0.43 -0.56 10.27
CA ASN A 121 0.65 0.32 9.13
C ASN A 121 1.62 -0.29 8.10
N GLU A 122 2.70 -0.93 8.58
CA GLU A 122 3.65 -1.67 7.72
C GLU A 122 2.99 -2.86 7.00
N ALA A 123 2.14 -3.63 7.70
CA ALA A 123 1.45 -4.78 7.14
C ALA A 123 0.40 -4.36 6.10
N GLU A 124 -0.38 -3.31 6.38
CA GLU A 124 -1.36 -2.74 5.45
C GLU A 124 -0.69 -2.18 4.19
N LYS A 125 0.44 -1.46 4.34
CA LYS A 125 1.22 -0.97 3.18
C LYS A 125 1.74 -2.12 2.31
N LYS A 126 2.27 -3.20 2.92
CA LYS A 126 2.73 -4.40 2.18
C LYS A 126 1.59 -5.14 1.51
N LEU A 127 0.42 -5.18 2.14
CA LEU A 127 -0.79 -5.80 1.60
C LEU A 127 -1.26 -5.07 0.34
N LEU A 128 -1.26 -3.73 0.36
CA LEU A 128 -1.60 -2.91 -0.82
C LEU A 128 -0.59 -3.08 -1.96
N ASP A 129 0.72 -3.11 -1.66
CA ASP A 129 1.78 -3.38 -2.64
C ASP A 129 1.61 -4.77 -3.29
N LEU A 130 1.39 -5.83 -2.50
CA LEU A 130 1.15 -7.18 -3.02
C LEU A 130 -0.13 -7.26 -3.87
N GLN A 131 -1.22 -6.56 -3.50
CA GLN A 131 -2.42 -6.48 -4.32
C GLN A 131 -2.14 -5.80 -5.67
N SER A 132 -1.52 -4.62 -5.66
CA SER A 132 -1.16 -3.89 -6.88
C SER A 132 -0.27 -4.70 -7.82
N ARG A 133 0.73 -5.42 -7.26
CA ARG A 133 1.56 -6.36 -8.03
C ARG A 133 0.76 -7.52 -8.60
N LYS A 134 -0.15 -8.12 -7.81
CA LYS A 134 -1.04 -9.19 -8.29
C LYS A 134 -1.88 -8.69 -9.47
N ASP A 135 -2.55 -7.55 -9.32
CA ASP A 135 -3.45 -7.01 -10.34
C ASP A 135 -2.69 -6.68 -11.65
N SER A 136 -1.49 -6.12 -11.54
CA SER A 136 -0.57 -5.90 -12.67
C SER A 136 -0.15 -7.22 -13.36
N LEU A 137 0.20 -8.24 -12.60
CA LEU A 137 0.57 -9.56 -13.13
C LEU A 137 -0.64 -10.28 -13.76
N SER A 138 -1.84 -10.20 -13.16
CA SER A 138 -3.07 -10.74 -13.72
C SER A 138 -3.48 -10.03 -15.02
N ALA A 139 -3.33 -8.71 -15.11
CA ALA A 139 -3.57 -7.97 -16.36
C ALA A 139 -2.57 -8.36 -17.47
N ARG A 140 -1.29 -8.54 -17.14
CA ARG A 140 -0.26 -9.05 -18.07
C ARG A 140 -0.54 -10.49 -18.50
N SER A 141 -0.99 -11.35 -17.57
CA SER A 141 -1.42 -12.72 -17.85
C SER A 141 -2.58 -12.75 -18.84
N ALA A 142 -3.65 -11.98 -18.59
CA ALA A 142 -4.81 -11.90 -19.48
C ALA A 142 -4.43 -11.39 -20.88
N ARG A 143 -3.60 -10.34 -20.97
CA ARG A 143 -3.07 -9.86 -22.26
C ARG A 143 -2.30 -10.95 -22.99
N ASN A 144 -1.42 -11.67 -22.29
CA ASN A 144 -0.64 -12.76 -22.88
C ASN A 144 -1.50 -13.95 -23.30
N GLN A 145 -2.60 -14.24 -22.60
CA GLN A 145 -3.57 -15.27 -23.01
C GLN A 145 -4.32 -14.88 -24.28
N VAL A 146 -4.74 -13.61 -24.42
CA VAL A 146 -5.38 -13.11 -25.65
C VAL A 146 -4.40 -13.14 -26.83
N VAL A 147 -3.17 -12.66 -26.64
CA VAL A 147 -2.11 -12.74 -27.66
C VAL A 147 -1.79 -14.20 -27.99
N LYS A 148 -1.73 -15.10 -26.99
CA LYS A 148 -1.49 -16.53 -27.21
C LYS A 148 -2.62 -17.18 -28.00
N ALA A 149 -3.89 -16.90 -27.67
CA ALA A 149 -5.04 -17.42 -28.42
C ALA A 149 -5.03 -16.93 -29.89
N PHE A 150 -4.80 -15.63 -30.12
CA PHE A 150 -4.69 -15.05 -31.46
C PHE A 150 -3.50 -15.64 -32.24
N SER A 151 -2.37 -15.87 -31.56
CA SER A 151 -1.19 -16.54 -32.14
C SER A 151 -1.40 -18.04 -32.38
N GLN A 152 -2.23 -18.73 -31.58
CA GLN A 152 -2.53 -20.15 -31.76
C GLN A 152 -3.48 -20.39 -32.94
N GLU A 153 -4.38 -19.45 -33.22
CA GLU A 153 -5.16 -19.43 -34.46
C GLU A 153 -4.26 -19.18 -35.69
N THR A 154 -3.07 -18.59 -35.52
CA THR A 154 -2.01 -18.50 -36.53
C THR A 154 -0.91 -19.58 -36.42
N ALA A 155 -0.92 -20.44 -35.39
CA ALA A 155 0.15 -21.39 -35.09
C ALA A 155 -0.36 -22.83 -34.90
N LEU A 156 -0.90 -23.38 -35.99
CA LEU A 156 -0.69 -24.79 -36.33
C LEU A 156 0.81 -25.09 -36.59
N THR A 157 1.63 -24.06 -36.77
CA THR A 157 3.08 -24.15 -36.96
C THR A 157 3.84 -24.05 -35.63
N GLU A 158 4.01 -25.23 -35.05
CA GLU A 158 5.22 -25.68 -34.35
C GLU A 158 5.67 -24.94 -33.08
N ASN A 159 5.49 -25.68 -31.98
CA ASN A 159 6.57 -25.91 -31.02
C ASN A 159 7.00 -24.67 -30.21
N THR A 160 5.97 -23.99 -29.69
CA THR A 160 6.04 -22.97 -28.63
C THR A 160 7.06 -23.32 -27.54
N ASP A 161 7.66 -22.30 -26.95
CA ASP A 161 8.36 -22.37 -25.66
C ASP A 161 9.71 -23.15 -25.67
N ALA A 162 9.96 -24.01 -26.67
CA ALA A 162 11.26 -23.94 -27.32
C ALA A 162 11.53 -22.48 -27.76
N VAL A 163 10.47 -21.79 -28.21
CA VAL A 163 10.37 -20.33 -28.30
C VAL A 163 9.99 -19.70 -26.94
N PHE A 164 10.73 -20.02 -25.87
CA PHE A 164 10.87 -19.15 -24.68
C PHE A 164 12.33 -18.74 -24.54
N MET A 165 13.24 -19.70 -24.32
CA MET A 165 14.67 -19.43 -24.38
C MET A 165 15.10 -18.97 -25.79
N ARG A 166 14.64 -19.64 -26.85
CA ARG A 166 14.87 -19.21 -28.26
C ARG A 166 14.02 -18.01 -28.68
N TRP A 167 13.28 -17.39 -27.76
CA TRP A 167 12.40 -16.24 -28.02
C TRP A 167 12.94 -14.99 -27.34
N GLU A 168 13.35 -15.04 -26.08
CA GLU A 168 14.05 -13.92 -25.43
C GLU A 168 15.38 -13.58 -26.13
N GLU A 169 16.19 -14.59 -26.49
CA GLU A 169 17.46 -14.37 -27.20
C GLU A 169 17.26 -13.84 -28.63
N LYS A 170 16.12 -14.14 -29.25
CA LYS A 170 15.76 -13.67 -30.60
C LYS A 170 15.14 -12.26 -30.59
N VAL A 171 14.32 -11.94 -29.59
CA VAL A 171 13.75 -10.60 -29.36
C VAL A 171 14.86 -9.53 -29.31
N ILE A 172 16.00 -9.85 -28.70
CA ILE A 172 17.12 -8.91 -28.53
C ILE A 172 18.00 -8.81 -29.80
N ALA A 173 18.09 -9.87 -30.62
CA ALA A 173 18.94 -9.89 -31.81
C ALA A 173 18.26 -9.26 -33.05
N ASP A 174 16.95 -9.50 -33.25
CA ASP A 174 16.22 -8.97 -34.41
C ASP A 174 16.01 -7.43 -34.31
N GLU A 175 16.08 -6.84 -33.10
CA GLU A 175 16.12 -5.37 -32.91
C GLU A 175 17.38 -4.71 -33.51
N TYR A 176 18.44 -5.47 -33.81
CA TYR A 176 19.70 -4.96 -34.37
C TYR A 176 20.00 -5.39 -35.82
N VAL A 177 19.25 -6.35 -36.40
CA VAL A 177 19.51 -6.90 -37.74
C VAL A 177 18.30 -6.75 -38.68
N VAL A 178 17.68 -5.57 -38.64
CA VAL A 178 16.98 -5.03 -39.82
C VAL A 178 17.89 -3.99 -40.48
N PRO A 179 18.67 -4.37 -41.51
CA PRO A 179 19.13 -3.41 -42.51
C PRO A 179 17.93 -2.65 -43.08
N ALA A 180 18.17 -1.42 -43.53
CA ALA A 180 17.16 -0.67 -44.27
C ALA A 180 16.64 -1.47 -45.49
N GLU A 181 15.39 -1.21 -45.87
CA GLU A 181 14.70 -1.69 -47.08
C GLU A 181 14.17 -3.16 -47.00
N ASN A 182 12.90 -3.48 -47.25
CA ASN A 182 11.78 -2.72 -47.83
C ASN A 182 10.41 -3.13 -47.24
N LEU A 183 9.61 -2.14 -46.81
CA LEU A 183 8.14 -2.24 -46.70
C LEU A 183 7.48 -1.01 -47.34
N SER A 184 7.63 -0.89 -48.66
CA SER A 184 6.48 -0.56 -49.49
C SER A 184 5.74 -1.89 -49.68
N THR A 185 4.51 -2.10 -49.24
CA THR A 185 3.36 -1.18 -49.31
C THR A 185 2.41 -1.34 -48.12
N ASP A 186 2.39 -0.36 -47.22
CA ASP A 186 1.23 -0.16 -46.31
C ASP A 186 1.09 1.31 -45.84
N ARG A 187 2.18 2.08 -45.90
CA ARG A 187 2.17 3.52 -45.59
C ARG A 187 1.29 4.39 -46.51
N ALA A 188 0.88 3.86 -47.67
CA ALA A 188 0.11 4.59 -48.69
C ALA A 188 -1.38 4.76 -48.33
N LEU A 189 -1.96 3.84 -47.55
CA LEU A 189 -3.35 3.97 -47.08
C LEU A 189 -3.44 4.88 -45.85
N ASP A 190 -2.57 4.69 -44.87
CA ASP A 190 -2.59 5.47 -43.63
C ASP A 190 -2.22 6.95 -43.82
N THR A 191 -1.46 7.30 -44.87
CA THR A 191 -1.20 8.71 -45.23
C THR A 191 -2.29 9.34 -46.10
N SER A 192 -3.02 8.58 -46.92
CA SER A 192 -4.09 9.16 -47.75
C SER A 192 -5.31 9.59 -46.93
N PHE A 193 -5.64 8.87 -45.85
CA PHE A 193 -6.72 9.26 -44.94
C PHE A 193 -6.34 10.48 -44.09
N LYS A 194 -5.15 10.46 -43.46
CA LYS A 194 -4.65 11.61 -42.68
C LYS A 194 -4.57 12.89 -43.51
N ALA A 195 -4.09 12.81 -44.77
CA ALA A 195 -4.04 13.96 -45.66
C ALA A 195 -5.41 14.49 -46.14
N GLN A 196 -6.49 13.69 -46.05
CA GLN A 196 -7.86 14.16 -46.32
C GLN A 196 -8.51 14.76 -45.07
N GLU A 197 -8.30 14.16 -43.89
CA GLU A 197 -8.82 14.67 -42.62
C GLU A 197 -8.14 15.99 -42.21
N ASP A 198 -6.81 16.09 -42.33
CA ASP A 198 -6.06 17.32 -42.05
C ASP A 198 -6.45 18.46 -43.02
N ARG A 199 -6.77 18.16 -44.28
CA ARG A 199 -7.15 19.17 -45.27
C ARG A 199 -8.45 19.88 -44.93
N ALA A 200 -9.46 19.17 -44.43
CA ALA A 200 -10.72 19.77 -44.01
C ALA A 200 -10.53 20.66 -42.76
N CYS A 201 -9.63 20.28 -41.86
CA CYS A 201 -9.26 21.08 -40.70
C CYS A 201 -8.53 22.38 -41.12
N LEU A 202 -7.56 22.27 -42.04
CA LEU A 202 -6.78 23.40 -42.55
C LEU A 202 -7.59 24.36 -43.44
N GLU A 203 -8.55 23.87 -44.24
CA GLU A 203 -9.44 24.75 -45.01
C GLU A 203 -10.37 25.56 -44.08
N ALA A 204 -10.85 24.98 -42.98
CA ALA A 204 -11.64 25.71 -41.96
C ALA A 204 -10.80 26.76 -41.20
N GLU A 205 -9.56 26.43 -40.83
CA GLU A 205 -8.64 27.36 -40.17
C GLU A 205 -8.20 28.50 -41.11
N LEU A 206 -8.05 28.23 -42.42
CA LEU A 206 -7.73 29.22 -43.43
C LEU A 206 -8.90 30.21 -43.67
N ASP A 207 -10.15 29.74 -43.70
CA ASP A 207 -11.33 30.60 -43.81
C ASP A 207 -11.49 31.53 -42.59
N GLU A 208 -11.13 31.07 -41.38
CA GLU A 208 -11.10 31.91 -40.17
C GLU A 208 -9.99 32.99 -40.23
N LEU A 209 -8.82 32.64 -40.78
CA LEU A 209 -7.72 33.59 -41.02
C LEU A 209 -8.03 34.59 -42.15
N LEU A 210 -8.69 34.17 -43.23
CA LEU A 210 -9.11 35.07 -44.32
C LEU A 210 -10.30 35.96 -43.91
N GLY A 211 -11.23 35.43 -43.12
CA GLY A 211 -12.34 36.19 -42.53
C GLY A 211 -11.88 37.24 -41.49
N SER A 212 -10.76 37.01 -40.82
CA SER A 212 -10.12 38.00 -39.93
C SER A 212 -9.24 39.00 -40.69
N ALA A 213 -8.54 38.58 -41.74
CA ALA A 213 -7.80 39.49 -42.63
C ALA A 213 -8.72 40.50 -43.36
N ASN A 214 -9.86 40.05 -43.90
CA ASN A 214 -10.81 40.92 -44.60
C ASN A 214 -11.50 41.93 -43.64
N LYS A 215 -11.64 41.57 -42.35
CA LYS A 215 -12.06 42.52 -41.30
C LYS A 215 -10.96 43.53 -40.92
N ALA A 216 -9.68 43.17 -41.05
CA ALA A 216 -8.57 44.09 -40.81
C ALA A 216 -8.44 45.12 -41.94
N GLU A 217 -8.62 44.73 -43.20
CA GLU A 217 -8.52 45.65 -44.34
C GLU A 217 -9.73 46.61 -44.44
N GLN A 218 -10.94 46.16 -44.08
CA GLN A 218 -12.12 47.05 -44.00
C GLN A 218 -12.09 48.01 -42.80
N GLY A 219 -11.13 47.85 -41.88
CA GLY A 219 -10.89 48.78 -40.76
C GLY A 219 -9.96 49.96 -41.09
N VAL A 220 -9.41 50.04 -42.30
CA VAL A 220 -8.38 51.05 -42.69
C VAL A 220 -8.90 52.00 -43.79
N ALA A 221 -10.14 51.82 -44.26
CA ALA A 221 -10.82 52.76 -45.16
C ALA A 221 -11.89 53.59 -44.42
N SER A 222 -11.43 54.64 -43.74
CA SER A 222 -12.23 55.80 -43.30
C SER A 222 -11.57 57.07 -43.80
#